data_AF-A0A0A2TEM3-F1
#
_entry.id   AF-A0A0A2TEM3-F1
#
_cell.length_a   1.000
_cell.length_b   1.000
_cell.length_c   1.000
_cell.angle_alpha   90.00
_cell.angle_beta   90.00
_cell.angle_gamma   90.00
#
_symmetry.space_group_name_H-M   'P 1'
#
loop_
_entity.id
_entity.type
_entity.pdbx_description
1 polymer ?
#
loop_
_entity_poly.entity_id
_entity_poly.type
_entity_poly.pdbx_seq_one_letter_code
_entity_poly.pdbx_strand_id
1 'polypeptide(L)'
;MQQVHDQMPLPLLQINTKFDTLQYTPEASEVFDITENFLNMVDEGSKSKVEKWIHPSQGKSMLEINVYGKSSDVVLTEVYVRWLNDLHAEVILHPKEKQNEHITTMLDKLQNRLNDTNFALLEEKEKVEDTLKENHRLSAPFIQLTEGIAFVPLFGDLSEEKLFTIKEQVLAEAHNYQTDRILFDFTAVGELDAEGFCVLNDVFKTLDFMGKEIVLIGVKPNHSMKINEFKVQLNIQFLHSLQTAIYRYCSR
;
A
#
# COMPACT_ATOMS: atom_id res chain seq x y z
N MET A 1 -51.37 19.21 -28.26
CA MET A 1 -50.73 18.31 -27.28
C MET A 1 -51.57 18.29 -26.02
N GLN A 2 -51.82 17.14 -25.42
CA GLN A 2 -52.66 17.02 -24.22
C GLN A 2 -51.88 16.26 -23.14
N GLN A 3 -51.69 16.88 -21.98
CA GLN A 3 -51.06 16.27 -20.81
C GLN A 3 -52.05 15.29 -20.18
N VAL A 4 -51.69 14.01 -20.07
CA VAL A 4 -52.55 12.98 -19.48
C VAL A 4 -52.00 12.58 -18.11
N HIS A 5 -52.91 12.46 -17.14
CA HIS A 5 -52.62 12.01 -15.78
C HIS A 5 -52.75 10.49 -15.77
N ASP A 6 -51.63 9.78 -15.85
CA ASP A 6 -51.57 8.35 -15.56
C ASP A 6 -50.31 8.07 -14.75
N GLN A 7 -50.40 7.13 -13.80
CA GLN A 7 -49.50 6.94 -12.66
C GLN A 7 -48.12 6.36 -13.01
N MET A 8 -47.50 6.79 -14.12
CA MET A 8 -46.26 6.22 -14.64
C MET A 8 -45.04 7.08 -14.26
N PRO A 9 -44.12 6.58 -13.41
CA PRO A 9 -42.99 7.36 -12.91
C PRO A 9 -41.83 7.49 -13.91
N LEU A 10 -42.11 7.37 -15.21
CA LEU A 10 -41.11 7.34 -16.28
C LEU A 10 -41.49 8.31 -17.41
N PRO A 11 -40.48 8.96 -18.05
CA PRO A 11 -40.68 9.71 -19.28
C PRO A 11 -41.30 8.83 -20.40
N LEU A 12 -42.53 9.15 -20.77
CA LEU A 12 -43.30 8.43 -21.77
C LEU A 12 -43.84 9.42 -22.81
N LEU A 13 -43.83 9.02 -24.08
CA LEU A 13 -44.48 9.71 -25.17
C LEU A 13 -45.36 8.74 -25.95
N GLN A 14 -46.50 9.23 -26.42
CA GLN A 14 -47.30 8.56 -27.44
C GLN A 14 -47.14 9.30 -28.75
N ILE A 15 -46.70 8.61 -29.79
CA ILE A 15 -46.47 9.16 -31.13
C ILE A 15 -47.36 8.49 -32.17
N ASN A 16 -47.62 9.17 -33.28
CA ASN A 16 -48.25 8.57 -34.46
C ASN A 16 -47.22 8.06 -35.48
N THR A 17 -47.68 7.53 -36.62
CA THR A 17 -46.82 7.07 -37.74
C THR A 17 -46.02 8.17 -38.45
N LYS A 18 -46.32 9.44 -38.20
CA LYS A 18 -45.56 10.61 -38.66
C LYS A 18 -44.61 11.16 -37.59
N PHE A 19 -44.46 10.46 -36.48
CA PHE A 19 -43.68 10.89 -35.31
C PHE A 19 -44.26 12.11 -34.58
N ASP A 20 -45.52 12.47 -34.82
CA ASP A 20 -46.15 13.57 -34.08
C ASP A 20 -46.46 13.11 -32.66
N THR A 21 -46.04 13.91 -31.68
CA THR A 21 -46.24 13.66 -30.26
C THR A 21 -47.69 13.98 -29.88
N LEU A 22 -48.47 12.94 -29.60
CA LEU A 22 -49.88 13.05 -29.24
C LEU A 22 -50.05 13.33 -27.75
N GLN A 23 -49.36 12.55 -26.92
CA GLN A 23 -49.41 12.60 -25.46
C GLN A 23 -48.01 12.40 -24.88
N TYR A 24 -47.79 12.93 -23.68
CA TYR A 24 -46.55 12.74 -22.94
C TYR A 24 -46.81 12.83 -21.43
N THR A 25 -45.94 12.20 -20.63
CA THR A 25 -45.99 12.28 -19.17
C THR A 25 -45.28 13.53 -18.64
N PRO A 26 -45.67 14.07 -17.47
CA PRO A 26 -44.99 15.21 -16.84
C PRO A 26 -43.47 15.01 -16.73
N GLU A 27 -43.03 13.80 -16.35
CA GLU A 27 -41.64 13.38 -16.20
C GLU A 27 -40.85 13.56 -17.51
N ALA A 28 -41.49 13.34 -18.66
CA ALA A 28 -40.87 13.56 -19.96
C ALA A 28 -40.57 15.04 -20.21
N SER A 29 -41.46 15.94 -19.79
CA SER A 29 -41.28 17.40 -19.93
C SER A 29 -40.35 18.04 -18.91
N GLU A 30 -40.05 17.32 -17.82
CA GLU A 30 -39.03 17.75 -16.84
C GLU A 30 -37.62 17.55 -17.39
N VAL A 31 -37.38 16.44 -18.09
CA VAL A 31 -36.05 16.01 -18.54
C VAL A 31 -35.74 16.46 -19.98
N PHE A 32 -36.71 16.37 -20.89
CA PHE A 32 -36.50 16.58 -22.33
C PHE A 32 -37.22 17.84 -22.84
N ASP A 33 -36.71 18.41 -23.92
CA ASP A 33 -37.41 19.49 -24.64
C ASP A 33 -38.49 18.88 -25.55
N ILE A 34 -39.70 18.73 -25.02
CA ILE A 34 -40.78 18.03 -25.71
C ILE A 34 -41.34 18.87 -26.85
N THR A 35 -41.12 18.39 -28.08
CA THR A 35 -41.57 19.00 -29.33
C THR A 35 -42.84 18.35 -29.88
N GLU A 36 -43.55 19.06 -30.77
CA GLU A 36 -44.73 18.54 -31.48
C GLU A 36 -44.41 17.31 -32.33
N ASN A 37 -43.17 17.19 -32.81
CA ASN A 37 -42.69 16.02 -33.53
C ASN A 37 -41.45 15.43 -32.83
N PHE A 38 -41.48 14.13 -32.57
CA PHE A 38 -40.41 13.39 -31.90
C PHE A 38 -39.07 13.47 -32.64
N LEU A 39 -39.05 13.61 -33.96
CA LEU A 39 -37.78 13.77 -34.70
C LEU A 39 -37.08 15.11 -34.42
N ASN A 40 -37.80 16.12 -33.92
CA ASN A 40 -37.22 17.43 -33.63
C ASN A 40 -36.44 17.44 -32.30
N MET A 41 -36.79 16.57 -31.35
CA MET A 41 -36.03 16.38 -30.11
C MET A 41 -34.83 15.45 -30.28
N VAL A 42 -34.72 14.74 -31.40
CA VAL A 42 -33.63 13.79 -31.66
C VAL A 42 -32.49 14.48 -32.41
N ASP A 43 -31.27 14.23 -31.96
CA ASP A 43 -30.06 14.73 -32.62
C ASP A 43 -29.93 14.22 -34.07
N GLU A 44 -29.35 15.04 -34.96
CA GLU A 44 -29.28 14.76 -36.40
C GLU A 44 -28.61 13.41 -36.70
N GLY A 45 -27.56 13.04 -35.95
CA GLY A 45 -26.86 11.76 -36.11
C GLY A 45 -27.69 10.53 -35.68
N SER A 46 -28.81 10.73 -34.99
CA SER A 46 -29.69 9.67 -34.49
C SER A 46 -31.01 9.54 -35.25
N LYS A 47 -31.40 10.54 -36.07
CA LYS A 47 -32.67 10.53 -36.82
C LYS A 47 -32.82 9.33 -37.76
N SER A 48 -31.76 8.99 -38.50
CA SER A 48 -31.79 7.84 -39.42
C SER A 48 -31.99 6.50 -38.71
N LYS A 49 -31.58 6.38 -37.43
CA LYS A 49 -31.85 5.20 -36.61
C LYS A 49 -33.31 5.15 -36.18
N VAL A 50 -33.86 6.30 -35.78
CA VAL A 50 -35.28 6.42 -35.40
C VAL A 50 -36.19 6.00 -36.55
N GLU A 51 -36.01 6.58 -37.74
CA GLU A 51 -36.84 6.28 -38.91
C GLU A 51 -36.79 4.80 -39.34
N LYS A 52 -35.62 4.15 -39.16
CA LYS A 52 -35.42 2.75 -39.52
C LYS A 52 -36.04 1.76 -38.53
N TRP A 53 -36.01 2.10 -37.24
CA TRP A 53 -36.35 1.17 -36.16
C TRP A 53 -37.70 1.45 -35.49
N ILE A 54 -38.29 2.64 -35.71
CA ILE A 54 -39.61 2.99 -35.21
C ILE A 54 -40.61 2.94 -36.37
N HIS A 55 -41.11 1.74 -36.66
CA HIS A 55 -42.14 1.52 -37.68
C HIS A 55 -43.12 0.42 -37.24
N PRO A 56 -44.43 0.47 -37.59
CA PRO A 56 -45.43 -0.49 -37.12
C PRO A 56 -45.07 -1.97 -37.34
N SER A 57 -44.31 -2.26 -38.39
CA SER A 57 -43.85 -3.60 -38.76
C SER A 57 -42.89 -4.24 -37.76
N GLN A 58 -42.26 -3.48 -36.86
CA GLN A 58 -41.33 -4.02 -35.86
C GLN A 58 -42.02 -4.43 -34.54
N GLY A 59 -43.23 -3.92 -34.26
CA GLY A 59 -44.00 -4.23 -33.06
C GLY A 59 -43.38 -3.68 -31.76
N LYS A 60 -42.22 -4.20 -31.35
CA LYS A 60 -41.41 -3.72 -30.21
C LYS A 60 -39.97 -3.50 -30.64
N SER A 61 -39.41 -2.34 -30.31
CA SER A 61 -38.04 -1.96 -30.69
C SER A 61 -37.33 -1.29 -29.52
N MET A 62 -36.01 -1.48 -29.44
CA MET A 62 -35.14 -0.82 -28.47
C MET A 62 -33.96 -0.21 -29.21
N LEU A 63 -33.70 1.07 -28.98
CA LEU A 63 -32.60 1.79 -29.63
C LEU A 63 -31.99 2.83 -28.69
N GLU A 64 -30.71 3.11 -28.89
CA GLU A 64 -29.98 4.15 -28.16
C GLU A 64 -29.78 5.35 -29.09
N ILE A 65 -30.29 6.51 -28.66
CA ILE A 65 -30.28 7.75 -29.43
C ILE A 65 -29.89 8.94 -28.56
N ASN A 66 -29.39 9.97 -29.21
CA ASN A 66 -29.14 11.26 -28.60
C ASN A 66 -30.40 12.12 -28.69
N VAL A 67 -30.87 12.62 -27.54
CA VAL A 67 -32.06 13.49 -27.43
C VAL A 67 -31.64 14.81 -26.80
N TYR A 68 -32.20 15.92 -27.29
CA TYR A 68 -31.99 17.23 -26.69
C TYR A 68 -32.76 17.36 -25.38
N GLY A 69 -32.01 17.60 -24.31
CA GLY A 69 -32.53 17.96 -22.99
C GLY A 69 -33.04 19.40 -22.98
N LYS A 70 -33.78 19.75 -21.93
CA LYS A 70 -34.38 21.09 -21.74
C LYS A 70 -33.35 22.23 -21.72
N SER A 71 -32.10 21.95 -21.37
CA SER A 71 -31.01 22.94 -21.35
C SER A 71 -30.24 23.00 -22.68
N SER A 72 -30.78 22.42 -23.76
CA SER A 72 -30.11 22.24 -25.06
C SER A 72 -28.86 21.37 -25.00
N ASP A 73 -28.69 20.59 -23.92
CA ASP A 73 -27.66 19.57 -23.78
C ASP A 73 -28.08 18.27 -24.48
N VAL A 74 -27.12 17.59 -25.09
CA VAL A 74 -27.38 16.29 -25.73
C VAL A 74 -27.27 15.19 -24.68
N VAL A 75 -28.39 14.47 -24.47
CA VAL A 75 -28.51 13.38 -23.50
C VAL A 75 -28.62 12.05 -24.24
N LEU A 76 -27.68 11.13 -23.96
CA LEU A 76 -27.73 9.76 -24.46
C LEU A 76 -28.89 9.03 -23.78
N THR A 77 -29.85 8.55 -24.57
CA THR A 77 -31.12 8.02 -24.07
C THR A 77 -31.41 6.67 -24.71
N GLU A 78 -31.68 5.66 -23.88
CA GLU A 78 -32.26 4.40 -24.33
C GLU A 78 -33.75 4.58 -24.52
N VAL A 79 -34.23 4.20 -25.71
CA VAL A 79 -35.61 4.40 -26.14
C VAL A 79 -36.25 3.06 -26.40
N TYR A 80 -37.34 2.80 -25.68
CA TYR A 80 -38.14 1.60 -25.82
C TYR A 80 -39.45 1.95 -26.52
N VAL A 81 -39.74 1.27 -27.62
CA VAL A 81 -40.88 1.58 -28.47
C VAL A 81 -41.79 0.37 -28.55
N ARG A 82 -43.09 0.59 -28.32
CA ARG A 82 -44.14 -0.41 -28.46
C ARG A 82 -45.28 0.16 -29.28
N TRP A 83 -45.61 -0.48 -30.39
CA TRP A 83 -46.81 -0.14 -31.15
C TRP A 83 -48.05 -0.70 -30.45
N LEU A 84 -49.01 0.17 -30.14
CA LEU A 84 -50.31 -0.21 -29.55
C LEU A 84 -51.28 -0.66 -30.64
N ASN A 85 -51.16 -0.08 -31.84
CA ASN A 85 -51.88 -0.40 -33.06
C ASN A 85 -51.11 0.15 -34.27
N ASP A 86 -51.64 -0.01 -35.49
CA ASP A 86 -50.99 0.47 -36.72
C ASP A 86 -50.88 2.00 -36.85
N LEU A 87 -51.43 2.75 -35.90
CA LEU A 87 -51.50 4.21 -35.91
C LEU A 87 -50.73 4.87 -34.75
N HIS A 88 -50.48 4.15 -33.66
CA HIS A 88 -49.95 4.72 -32.42
C HIS A 88 -48.83 3.86 -31.83
N ALA A 89 -47.73 4.52 -31.50
CA ALA A 89 -46.62 3.95 -30.74
C ALA A 89 -46.48 4.66 -29.39
N GLU A 90 -46.09 3.87 -28.41
CA GLU A 90 -45.70 4.30 -27.08
C GLU A 90 -44.16 4.21 -26.98
N VAL A 91 -43.55 5.29 -26.51
CA VAL A 91 -42.11 5.52 -26.50
C VAL A 91 -41.70 5.86 -25.07
N ILE A 92 -40.94 4.98 -24.43
CA ILE A 92 -40.34 5.23 -23.12
C ILE A 92 -38.92 5.74 -23.33
N LEU A 93 -38.59 6.87 -22.71
CA LEU A 93 -37.27 7.47 -22.73
C LEU A 93 -36.56 7.20 -21.41
N HIS A 94 -35.41 6.53 -21.46
CA HIS A 94 -34.57 6.26 -20.30
C HIS A 94 -33.20 6.94 -20.48
N PRO A 95 -33.00 8.16 -19.92
CA PRO A 95 -31.73 8.86 -20.03
C PRO A 95 -30.63 8.11 -19.29
N LYS A 96 -29.46 7.96 -19.91
CA LYS A 96 -28.27 7.44 -19.22
C LYS A 96 -27.59 8.59 -18.48
N GLU A 97 -27.57 8.51 -17.14
CA GLU A 97 -26.84 9.46 -16.31
C GLU A 97 -25.32 9.36 -16.55
N LYS A 98 -24.65 10.50 -16.78
CA LYS A 98 -23.17 10.63 -16.88
C LYS A 98 -22.42 10.34 -15.57
N GLN A 99 -23.12 9.98 -14.49
CA GLN A 99 -22.56 9.85 -13.15
C GLN A 99 -21.44 8.79 -13.07
N ASN A 100 -21.48 7.78 -13.93
CA ASN A 100 -20.47 6.73 -13.97
C ASN A 100 -19.09 7.24 -14.43
N GLU A 101 -19.02 8.18 -15.37
CA GLU A 101 -17.73 8.67 -15.91
C GLU A 101 -16.94 9.50 -14.89
N HIS A 102 -17.64 10.31 -14.08
CA HIS A 102 -17.00 11.13 -13.05
C HIS A 102 -16.42 10.27 -11.92
N ILE A 103 -17.15 9.23 -11.52
CA ILE A 103 -16.71 8.27 -10.49
C ILE A 103 -15.49 7.49 -11.01
N THR A 104 -15.50 7.01 -12.25
CA THR A 104 -14.34 6.34 -12.86
C THR A 104 -13.11 7.25 -12.88
N THR A 105 -13.27 8.51 -13.31
CA THR A 105 -12.15 9.46 -13.35
C THR A 105 -11.61 9.78 -11.95
N MET A 106 -12.47 9.87 -10.94
CA MET A 106 -12.06 10.10 -9.56
C MET A 106 -11.37 8.87 -8.97
N LEU A 107 -11.85 7.66 -9.27
CA LEU A 107 -11.21 6.40 -8.91
C LEU A 107 -9.83 6.26 -9.54
N ASP A 108 -9.67 6.61 -10.82
CA ASP A 108 -8.38 6.58 -11.51
C ASP A 108 -7.38 7.55 -10.86
N LYS A 109 -7.82 8.77 -10.51
CA LYS A 109 -6.97 9.75 -9.80
C LYS A 109 -6.58 9.27 -8.41
N LEU A 110 -7.50 8.66 -7.68
CA LEU A 110 -7.23 8.11 -6.34
C LEU A 110 -6.26 6.93 -6.42
N GLN A 111 -6.45 6.03 -7.37
CA GLN A 111 -5.55 4.90 -7.59
C GLN A 111 -4.13 5.38 -7.92
N ASN A 112 -3.99 6.35 -8.83
CA ASN A 112 -2.68 6.91 -9.18
C ASN A 112 -2.02 7.56 -7.96
N ARG A 113 -2.75 8.37 -7.19
CA ARG A 113 -2.20 9.00 -5.99
C ARG A 113 -1.81 7.98 -4.91
N LEU A 114 -2.59 6.92 -4.73
CA LEU A 114 -2.26 5.84 -3.79
C LEU A 114 -1.00 5.11 -4.23
N ASN A 115 -0.86 4.81 -5.53
CA ASN A 115 0.35 4.18 -6.07
C ASN A 115 1.58 5.07 -5.90
N ASP A 116 1.49 6.35 -6.21
CA ASP A 116 2.59 7.31 -6.01
C ASP A 116 2.98 7.42 -4.53
N THR A 117 1.99 7.47 -3.63
CA THR A 117 2.23 7.53 -2.18
C THR A 117 2.85 6.24 -1.67
N ASN A 118 2.37 5.09 -2.13
CA ASN A 118 2.93 3.79 -1.77
C ASN A 118 4.38 3.66 -2.23
N PHE A 119 4.70 4.14 -3.43
CA PHE A 119 6.07 4.14 -3.94
C PHE A 119 6.99 5.04 -3.10
N ALA A 120 6.56 6.26 -2.80
CA ALA A 120 7.31 7.18 -1.94
C ALA A 120 7.51 6.63 -0.51
N LEU A 121 6.48 5.99 0.06
CA LEU A 121 6.58 5.33 1.37
C LEU A 121 7.54 4.14 1.34
N LEU A 122 7.59 3.37 0.24
CA LEU A 122 8.56 2.29 0.07
C LEU A 122 9.99 2.83 0.02
N GLU A 123 10.25 3.87 -0.76
CA GLU A 123 11.58 4.51 -0.82
C GLU A 123 12.00 5.10 0.53
N GLU A 124 11.10 5.76 1.24
CA GLU A 124 11.37 6.31 2.58
C GLU A 124 11.68 5.19 3.58
N LYS A 125 10.90 4.10 3.53
CA LYS A 125 11.14 2.92 4.36
C LYS A 125 12.49 2.28 4.07
N GLU A 126 12.86 2.06 2.81
CA GLU A 126 14.18 1.52 2.42
C GLU A 126 15.31 2.42 2.93
N LYS A 127 15.18 3.74 2.78
CA LYS A 127 16.16 4.69 3.29
C LYS A 127 16.29 4.65 4.81
N VAL A 128 15.19 4.51 5.54
CA VAL A 128 15.19 4.34 7.00
C VAL A 128 15.86 3.02 7.37
N GLU A 129 15.56 1.92 6.69
CA GLU A 129 16.20 0.62 6.92
C GLU A 129 17.71 0.67 6.67
N ASP A 130 18.16 1.33 5.60
CA ASP A 130 19.59 1.48 5.31
C ASP A 130 20.30 2.40 6.31
N THR A 131 19.63 3.48 6.74
CA THR A 131 20.13 4.34 7.82
C THR A 131 20.23 3.58 9.14
N LEU A 132 19.26 2.72 9.45
CA LEU A 132 19.29 1.85 10.62
C LEU A 132 20.44 0.84 10.52
N LYS A 133 20.63 0.17 9.37
CA LYS A 133 21.78 -0.72 9.13
C LYS A 133 23.13 -0.01 9.31
N GLU A 134 23.24 1.24 8.88
CA GLU A 134 24.46 2.02 9.05
C GLU A 134 24.68 2.46 10.51
N ASN A 135 23.62 2.86 11.22
CA ASN A 135 23.66 3.14 12.67
C ASN A 135 24.04 1.89 13.48
N HIS A 136 23.55 0.74 13.03
CA HIS A 136 23.82 -0.57 13.57
C HIS A 136 25.29 -0.99 13.42
N ARG A 137 25.91 -0.73 12.26
CA ARG A 137 27.38 -0.90 12.07
C ARG A 137 28.23 -0.08 13.06
N LEU A 138 27.70 1.04 13.53
CA LEU A 138 28.41 1.93 14.48
C LEU A 138 28.24 1.48 15.94
N SER A 139 27.36 0.53 16.25
CA SER A 139 26.96 0.19 17.62
C SER A 139 27.91 -0.78 18.34
N ALA A 140 28.72 -1.57 17.62
CA ALA A 140 29.84 -2.33 18.18
C ALA A 140 30.92 -2.59 17.11
N PRO A 141 31.83 -1.63 16.87
CA PRO A 141 32.90 -1.82 15.89
C PRO A 141 33.81 -2.98 16.30
N PHE A 142 34.03 -3.94 15.39
CA PHE A 142 35.08 -4.95 15.57
C PHE A 142 36.43 -4.32 15.23
N ILE A 143 37.24 -4.02 16.24
CA ILE A 143 38.51 -3.30 16.10
C ILE A 143 39.65 -4.28 16.28
N GLN A 144 40.43 -4.52 15.22
CA GLN A 144 41.66 -5.31 15.34
C GLN A 144 42.73 -4.49 16.07
N LEU A 145 43.22 -4.98 17.21
CA LEU A 145 44.29 -4.32 17.98
C LEU A 145 45.68 -4.82 17.54
N THR A 146 45.82 -6.13 17.34
CA THR A 146 47.04 -6.81 16.85
C THR A 146 46.64 -8.00 15.97
N GLU A 147 47.57 -8.69 15.30
CA GLU A 147 47.23 -9.85 14.46
C GLU A 147 46.39 -10.92 15.20
N GLY A 148 46.66 -11.14 16.49
CA GLY A 148 45.96 -12.13 17.31
C GLY A 148 44.88 -11.59 18.25
N ILE A 149 44.62 -10.28 18.29
CA ILE A 149 43.71 -9.66 19.28
C ILE A 149 42.75 -8.67 18.63
N ALA A 150 41.46 -8.86 18.90
CA ALA A 150 40.40 -7.93 18.54
C ALA A 150 39.70 -7.37 19.78
N PHE A 151 39.06 -6.22 19.59
CA PHE A 151 38.33 -5.47 20.60
C PHE A 151 36.94 -5.12 20.09
N VAL A 152 35.93 -5.44 20.89
CA VAL A 152 34.51 -5.23 20.60
C VAL A 152 33.90 -4.44 21.76
N PRO A 153 33.77 -3.11 21.64
CA PRO A 153 33.16 -2.33 22.68
C PRO A 153 31.63 -2.38 22.57
N LEU A 154 30.97 -2.63 23.71
CA LEU A 154 29.51 -2.64 23.82
C LEU A 154 29.06 -1.40 24.61
N PHE A 155 28.09 -0.67 24.05
CA PHE A 155 27.61 0.59 24.61
C PHE A 155 26.10 0.60 24.77
N GLY A 156 25.59 1.26 25.82
CA GLY A 156 24.16 1.45 26.06
C GLY A 156 23.44 0.17 26.51
N ASP A 157 22.12 0.17 26.43
CA ASP A 157 21.32 -0.99 26.77
C ASP A 157 21.49 -2.08 25.70
N LEU A 158 21.57 -3.32 26.16
CA LEU A 158 21.79 -4.51 25.33
C LEU A 158 20.48 -5.29 25.21
N SER A 159 19.64 -4.86 24.29
CA SER A 159 18.42 -5.59 23.90
C SER A 159 18.71 -6.71 22.89
N GLU A 160 17.75 -7.61 22.72
CA GLU A 160 17.79 -8.68 21.71
C GLU A 160 18.10 -8.13 20.30
N GLU A 161 17.36 -7.12 19.84
CA GLU A 161 17.50 -6.52 18.51
C GLU A 161 18.92 -5.99 18.27
N LYS A 162 19.49 -5.31 19.27
CA LYS A 162 20.83 -4.75 19.19
C LYS A 162 21.89 -5.82 19.14
N LEU A 163 21.76 -6.86 19.96
CA LEU A 163 22.73 -7.95 20.00
C LEU A 163 22.63 -8.86 18.76
N PHE A 164 21.43 -9.03 18.20
CA PHE A 164 21.24 -9.76 16.95
C PHE A 164 21.97 -9.08 15.79
N THR A 165 21.90 -7.75 15.76
CA THR A 165 22.65 -6.93 14.80
C THR A 165 24.16 -7.08 14.97
N ILE A 166 24.66 -7.02 16.21
CA ILE A 166 26.09 -7.13 16.51
C ILE A 166 26.62 -8.54 16.20
N LYS A 167 25.79 -9.57 16.41
CA LYS A 167 26.14 -10.99 16.20
C LYS A 167 26.68 -11.24 14.81
N GLU A 168 25.97 -10.82 13.75
CA GLU A 168 26.39 -11.10 12.37
C GLU A 168 27.75 -10.49 12.05
N GLN A 169 27.96 -9.24 12.45
CA GLN A 169 29.22 -8.52 12.23
C GLN A 169 30.37 -9.16 13.01
N VAL A 170 30.21 -9.41 14.31
CA VAL A 170 31.29 -9.95 15.15
C VAL A 170 31.69 -11.35 14.71
N LEU A 171 30.73 -12.21 14.35
CA LEU A 171 31.02 -13.57 13.89
C LEU A 171 31.70 -13.57 12.51
N ALA A 172 31.24 -12.72 11.58
CA ALA A 172 31.87 -12.60 10.26
C ALA A 172 33.32 -12.10 10.37
N GLU A 173 33.57 -11.05 11.14
CA GLU A 173 34.91 -10.51 11.31
C GLU A 173 35.82 -11.46 12.09
N ALA A 174 35.32 -12.13 13.14
CA ALA A 174 36.08 -13.15 13.87
C ALA A 174 36.47 -14.36 13.00
N HIS A 175 35.70 -14.64 11.93
CA HIS A 175 36.04 -15.66 10.95
C HIS A 175 37.10 -15.18 9.96
N ASN A 176 36.97 -13.94 9.47
CA ASN A 176 37.85 -13.37 8.46
C ASN A 176 39.26 -13.07 8.99
N TYR A 177 39.37 -12.65 10.25
CA TYR A 177 40.65 -12.37 10.89
C TYR A 177 41.19 -13.60 11.63
N GLN A 178 42.51 -13.82 11.57
CA GLN A 178 43.23 -14.84 12.36
C GLN A 178 43.36 -14.43 13.84
N THR A 179 42.32 -13.86 14.41
CA THR A 179 42.32 -13.38 15.79
C THR A 179 42.21 -14.57 16.73
N ASP A 180 43.13 -14.75 17.67
CA ASP A 180 43.03 -15.82 18.68
C ASP A 180 42.18 -15.41 19.87
N ARG A 181 42.12 -14.09 20.15
CA ARG A 181 41.46 -13.55 21.35
C ARG A 181 40.60 -12.33 21.04
N ILE A 182 39.40 -12.28 21.63
CA ILE A 182 38.45 -11.18 21.48
C ILE A 182 38.14 -10.57 22.84
N LEU A 183 38.38 -9.26 22.96
CA LEU A 183 38.14 -8.46 24.14
C LEU A 183 36.78 -7.74 24.01
N PHE A 184 35.80 -8.09 24.84
CA PHE A 184 34.51 -7.40 24.88
C PHE A 184 34.47 -6.38 26.01
N ASP A 185 34.22 -5.11 25.70
CA ASP A 185 34.11 -4.05 26.70
C ASP A 185 32.66 -3.83 27.14
N PHE A 186 32.40 -4.07 28.43
CA PHE A 186 31.11 -3.87 29.08
C PHE A 186 31.07 -2.57 29.90
N THR A 187 32.13 -1.76 29.89
CA THR A 187 32.26 -0.56 30.74
C THR A 187 31.08 0.40 30.56
N ALA A 188 30.59 0.55 29.33
CA ALA A 188 29.51 1.46 28.97
C ALA A 188 28.15 0.76 28.74
N VAL A 189 27.99 -0.48 29.21
CA VAL A 189 26.74 -1.22 29.11
C VAL A 189 25.77 -0.75 30.21
N GLY A 190 24.54 -0.42 29.80
CA GLY A 190 23.43 -0.01 30.67
C GLY A 190 22.73 -1.22 31.28
N GLU A 191 21.49 -1.47 30.88
CA GLU A 191 20.74 -2.68 31.23
C GLU A 191 20.94 -3.80 30.20
N LEU A 192 20.93 -5.05 30.68
CA LEU A 192 20.97 -6.26 29.85
C LEU A 192 19.73 -7.10 30.18
N ASP A 193 18.80 -7.17 29.22
CA ASP A 193 17.57 -7.95 29.34
C ASP A 193 17.86 -9.47 29.18
N ALA A 194 16.85 -10.29 29.44
CA ALA A 194 17.01 -11.76 29.39
C ALA A 194 17.18 -12.28 27.95
N GLU A 195 16.49 -11.67 27.00
CA GLU A 195 16.49 -12.06 25.58
C GLU A 195 17.81 -11.69 24.91
N GLY A 196 18.30 -10.47 25.11
CA GLY A 196 19.63 -10.03 24.72
C GLY A 196 20.71 -10.89 25.35
N PHE A 197 20.58 -11.26 26.62
CA PHE A 197 21.53 -12.19 27.24
C PHE A 197 21.61 -13.55 26.51
N CYS A 198 20.47 -14.11 26.07
CA CYS A 198 20.45 -15.34 25.27
C CYS A 198 21.23 -15.19 23.96
N VAL A 199 21.03 -14.09 23.24
CA VAL A 199 21.75 -13.81 21.99
C VAL A 199 23.25 -13.67 22.23
N LEU A 200 23.65 -12.95 23.27
CA LEU A 200 25.06 -12.77 23.63
C LEU A 200 25.74 -14.11 23.97
N ASN A 201 25.03 -14.97 24.70
CA ASN A 201 25.52 -16.32 25.02
C ASN A 201 25.73 -17.18 23.76
N ASP A 202 24.84 -17.07 22.77
CA ASP A 202 25.01 -17.76 21.49
C ASP A 202 26.21 -17.22 20.70
N VAL A 203 26.48 -15.91 20.75
CA VAL A 203 27.70 -15.32 20.19
C VAL A 203 28.93 -15.94 20.86
N PHE A 204 28.98 -15.96 22.20
CA PHE A 204 30.12 -16.52 22.93
C PHE A 204 30.34 -18.00 22.66
N LYS A 205 29.28 -18.81 22.62
CA LYS A 205 29.38 -20.22 22.23
C LYS A 205 29.95 -20.39 20.83
N THR A 206 29.47 -19.60 19.87
CA THR A 206 29.93 -19.70 18.49
C THR A 206 31.40 -19.33 18.37
N LEU A 207 31.84 -18.27 19.07
CA LEU A 207 33.25 -17.88 19.12
C LEU A 207 34.14 -18.93 19.81
N ASP A 208 33.66 -19.55 20.89
CA ASP A 208 34.37 -20.65 21.57
C ASP A 208 34.50 -21.88 20.65
N PHE A 209 33.46 -22.23 19.90
CA PHE A 209 33.52 -23.27 18.87
C PHE A 209 34.48 -22.94 17.71
N MET A 210 34.69 -21.66 17.42
CA MET A 210 35.70 -21.19 16.46
C MET A 210 37.13 -21.19 17.05
N GLY A 211 37.30 -21.61 18.30
CA GLY A 211 38.59 -21.65 19.00
C GLY A 211 39.08 -20.28 19.47
N LYS A 212 38.18 -19.30 19.58
CA LYS A 212 38.52 -17.93 20.00
C LYS A 212 38.44 -17.79 21.51
N GLU A 213 39.46 -17.23 22.13
CA GLU A 213 39.44 -16.91 23.56
C GLU A 213 38.64 -15.62 23.81
N ILE A 214 37.69 -15.68 24.75
CA ILE A 214 36.81 -14.55 25.07
C ILE A 214 37.24 -13.92 26.39
N VAL A 215 37.43 -12.60 26.37
CA VAL A 215 37.75 -11.81 27.57
C VAL A 215 36.74 -10.69 27.75
N LEU A 216 36.04 -10.66 28.87
CA LEU A 216 35.11 -9.59 29.23
C LEU A 216 35.81 -8.54 30.10
N ILE A 217 35.64 -7.28 29.75
CA ILE A 217 36.27 -6.13 30.39
C ILE A 217 35.19 -5.24 31.00
N GLY A 218 35.41 -4.75 32.23
CA GLY A 218 34.55 -3.69 32.80
C GLY A 218 33.12 -4.14 33.12
N VAL A 219 32.92 -5.44 33.38
CA VAL A 219 31.61 -6.00 33.72
C VAL A 219 31.14 -5.48 35.08
N LYS A 220 29.98 -4.80 35.09
CA LYS A 220 29.34 -4.33 36.32
C LYS A 220 28.81 -5.51 37.18
N PRO A 221 28.75 -5.38 38.52
CA PRO A 221 28.30 -6.47 39.40
C PRO A 221 26.90 -7.01 39.08
N ASN A 222 25.97 -6.16 38.65
CA ASN A 222 24.61 -6.53 38.25
C ASN A 222 24.58 -7.47 37.03
N HIS A 223 25.52 -7.33 36.09
CA HIS A 223 25.65 -8.21 34.92
C HIS A 223 26.44 -9.48 35.25
N SER A 224 27.40 -9.37 36.17
CA SER A 224 28.26 -10.49 36.57
C SER A 224 27.46 -11.70 37.07
N MET A 225 26.39 -11.49 37.84
CA MET A 225 25.53 -12.57 38.32
C MET A 225 24.88 -13.36 37.17
N LYS A 226 24.24 -12.66 36.22
CA LYS A 226 23.61 -13.29 35.04
C LYS A 226 24.64 -14.03 34.18
N ILE A 227 25.82 -13.44 33.98
CA ILE A 227 26.91 -14.07 33.22
C ILE A 227 27.42 -15.33 33.93
N ASN A 228 27.48 -15.32 35.27
CA ASN A 228 28.00 -16.42 36.05
C ASN A 228 27.10 -17.66 36.04
N GLU A 229 25.78 -17.51 35.91
CA GLU A 229 24.82 -18.63 35.86
C GLU A 229 25.07 -19.56 34.67
N PHE A 230 25.65 -19.05 33.58
CA PHE A 230 25.89 -19.82 32.35
C PHE A 230 27.36 -20.28 32.18
N LYS A 231 28.27 -19.90 33.10
CA LYS A 231 29.72 -20.18 33.01
C LYS A 231 30.12 -21.66 33.07
N VAL A 232 29.20 -22.60 33.25
CA VAL A 232 29.54 -24.01 33.40
C VAL A 232 30.10 -24.62 32.09
N GLN A 233 30.01 -23.92 30.95
CA GLN A 233 30.44 -24.45 29.64
C GLN A 233 31.44 -23.59 28.83
N LEU A 234 31.73 -22.34 29.21
CA LEU A 234 32.55 -21.42 28.40
C LEU A 234 33.81 -20.95 29.14
N ASN A 235 34.96 -20.94 28.45
CA ASN A 235 36.23 -20.46 29.00
C ASN A 235 36.36 -18.92 28.91
N ILE A 236 35.51 -18.20 29.64
CA ILE A 236 35.46 -16.73 29.63
C ILE A 236 36.35 -16.15 30.73
N GLN A 237 37.29 -15.28 30.37
CA GLN A 237 38.11 -14.54 31.33
C GLN A 237 37.53 -13.16 31.63
N PHE A 238 37.72 -12.66 32.86
CA PHE A 238 37.22 -11.37 33.30
C PHE A 238 38.37 -10.45 33.68
N LEU A 239 38.34 -9.21 33.18
CA LEU A 239 39.28 -8.16 33.52
C LEU A 239 38.53 -6.90 33.96
N HIS A 240 39.15 -6.13 34.86
CA HIS A 240 38.53 -4.94 35.42
C HIS A 240 38.64 -3.71 34.50
N SER A 241 39.63 -3.64 33.60
CA SER A 241 39.81 -2.49 32.71
C SER A 241 40.50 -2.83 31.40
N LEU A 242 40.21 -2.03 30.37
CA LEU A 242 40.85 -2.15 29.06
C LEU A 242 42.36 -1.94 29.15
N GLN A 243 42.81 -1.00 29.99
CA GLN A 243 44.23 -0.78 30.25
C GLN A 243 44.94 -2.06 30.75
N THR A 244 44.28 -2.83 31.62
CA THR A 244 44.83 -4.11 32.11
C THR A 244 44.90 -5.15 30.99
N ALA A 245 43.88 -5.21 30.13
CA ALA A 245 43.83 -6.12 28.99
C ALA A 245 44.94 -5.81 27.96
N ILE A 246 45.12 -4.54 27.63
CA ILE A 246 46.18 -4.07 26.72
C ILE A 246 47.56 -4.37 27.30
N TYR A 247 47.80 -4.06 28.59
CA TYR A 247 49.09 -4.36 29.23
C TYR A 247 49.39 -5.86 29.23
N ARG A 248 48.39 -6.70 29.51
CA ARG A 248 48.57 -8.15 29.61
C ARG A 248 48.78 -8.83 28.26
N TYR A 249 48.17 -8.32 27.19
CA TYR A 249 48.08 -9.04 25.92
C TYR A 249 48.70 -8.32 24.72
N CYS A 250 48.80 -7.00 24.73
CA CYS A 250 49.36 -6.23 23.62
C CYS A 250 50.79 -5.71 23.89
N SER A 251 51.31 -5.87 25.11
CA SER A 251 52.63 -5.32 25.50
C SER A 251 53.76 -6.36 25.50
N ARG A 252 53.72 -7.33 24.58
CA ARG A 252 54.83 -8.27 24.33
C ARG A 252 55.41 -8.06 22.93
#